data_AF-A0A6J8EZX5-F1
#
_entry.id   AF-A0A6J8EZX5-F1
#
_cell.length_a   1.000
_cell.length_b   1.000
_cell.length_c   1.000
_cell.angle_alpha   90.00
_cell.angle_beta   90.00
_cell.angle_gamma   90.00
#
_symmetry.space_group_name_H-M   'P 1'
#
loop_
_entity.id
_entity.type
_entity.pdbx_description
1 polymer ?
#
loop_
_entity_poly.entity_id
_entity_poly.type
_entity_poly.pdbx_seq_one_letter_code
_entity_poly.pdbx_strand_id
1 'polypeptide(L)'
;MFHKSTHQDSKDRILKEFKLKESRIRCVIATVALGMGLDIRDVDLVVHIGCPKSVLSYWQEAGRCARDGRQGLSLIIYDMFTVSLKNTAKDIAKIVQNKDNTCIRTQVLSLLSDQKTVASLSESNICSGCDLQHCDCSYCRCCSVCIEKCPCQKRCFFNVQTFLNQEREDDKN
;
A
#
# COMPACT_ATOMS: atom_id res chain seq x y z
N MET A 1 10.86 -0.95 -17.31
CA MET A 1 9.62 -1.73 -17.17
C MET A 1 10.00 -3.19 -16.94
N PHE A 2 9.29 -3.90 -16.07
CA PHE A 2 9.58 -5.30 -15.71
C PHE A 2 8.34 -6.16 -15.93
N HIS A 3 8.40 -7.07 -16.90
CA HIS A 3 7.33 -8.03 -17.20
C HIS A 3 7.93 -9.35 -17.67
N LYS A 4 7.07 -10.36 -17.90
CA LYS A 4 7.47 -11.71 -18.30
C LYS A 4 8.47 -11.72 -19.45
N SER A 5 8.17 -10.99 -20.52
CA SER A 5 8.97 -10.91 -21.75
C SER A 5 10.12 -9.91 -21.73
N THR A 6 10.41 -9.25 -20.60
CA THR A 6 11.60 -8.39 -20.49
C THR A 6 12.86 -9.26 -20.62
N HIS A 7 13.83 -8.80 -21.43
CA HIS A 7 15.12 -9.50 -21.62
C HIS A 7 15.82 -9.75 -20.29
N GLN A 8 16.51 -10.89 -20.15
CA GLN A 8 17.10 -11.30 -18.88
C GLN A 8 18.11 -10.27 -18.36
N ASP A 9 19.02 -9.79 -19.21
CA ASP A 9 20.00 -8.75 -18.83
C ASP A 9 19.32 -7.47 -18.31
N SER A 10 18.17 -7.11 -18.89
CA SER A 10 17.40 -5.95 -18.46
C SER A 10 16.74 -6.20 -17.11
N LYS A 11 16.23 -7.41 -16.85
CA LYS A 11 15.70 -7.79 -15.54
C LYS A 11 16.78 -7.72 -14.48
N ASP A 12 17.96 -8.29 -14.76
CA ASP A 12 19.08 -8.34 -13.81
C ASP A 12 19.59 -6.93 -13.51
N ARG A 13 19.72 -6.08 -14.54
CA ARG A 13 20.08 -4.67 -14.37
C ARG A 13 19.05 -3.92 -13.52
N ILE A 14 17.75 -4.05 -13.82
CA ILE A 14 16.70 -3.38 -13.05
C ILE A 14 16.74 -3.84 -11.59
N LEU A 15 16.86 -5.14 -11.32
CA LEU A 15 16.88 -5.67 -9.96
C LEU A 15 18.13 -5.26 -9.19
N LYS A 16 19.29 -5.22 -9.84
CA LYS A 16 20.53 -4.77 -9.22
C LYS A 16 20.46 -3.29 -8.89
N GLU A 17 20.12 -2.46 -9.86
CA GLU A 17 20.07 -1.01 -9.71
C GLU A 17 18.98 -0.59 -8.73
N PHE A 18 17.78 -1.16 -8.78
CA PHE A 18 16.66 -0.75 -7.92
C PHE A 18 16.90 -1.04 -6.43
N LYS A 19 17.84 -1.93 -6.09
CA LYS A 19 18.24 -2.20 -4.70
C LYS A 19 19.20 -1.16 -4.12
N LEU A 20 19.94 -0.43 -4.96
CA LEU A 20 20.98 0.50 -4.52
C LEU A 20 20.37 1.85 -4.10
N LYS A 21 20.82 2.43 -2.98
CA LYS A 21 20.26 3.69 -2.46
C LYS A 21 20.58 4.85 -3.41
N GLU A 22 21.77 4.83 -3.99
CA GLU A 22 22.36 5.82 -4.89
C GLU A 22 21.92 5.63 -6.36
N SER A 23 21.03 4.66 -6.61
CA SER A 23 20.55 4.35 -7.95
C SER A 23 19.76 5.49 -8.56
N ARG A 24 19.91 5.65 -9.88
CA ARG A 24 19.04 6.52 -10.68
C ARG A 24 17.68 5.88 -10.94
N ILE A 25 17.52 4.56 -10.74
CA ILE A 25 16.24 3.88 -10.86
C ILE A 25 15.51 4.00 -9.53
N ARG A 26 14.59 4.96 -9.45
CA ARG A 26 13.75 5.22 -8.27
C ARG A 26 12.34 4.60 -8.39
N CYS A 27 11.96 4.14 -9.57
CA CYS A 27 10.64 3.58 -9.85
C CYS A 27 10.74 2.44 -10.85
N VAL A 28 10.00 1.36 -10.60
CA VAL A 28 9.89 0.22 -11.52
C VAL A 28 8.42 -0.01 -11.85
N ILE A 29 8.08 0.22 -13.12
CA ILE A 29 6.77 -0.18 -13.65
C ILE A 29 6.81 -1.68 -13.92
N ALA A 30 5.94 -2.44 -13.27
CA ALA A 30 5.92 -3.88 -13.39
C ALA A 30 4.53 -4.50 -13.43
N THR A 31 4.48 -5.71 -13.98
CA THR A 31 3.32 -6.61 -13.80
C THR A 31 3.54 -7.52 -12.59
N VAL A 32 2.55 -8.36 -12.26
CA VAL A 32 2.61 -9.39 -11.19
C VAL A 32 3.87 -10.27 -11.27
N ALA A 33 4.51 -10.36 -12.43
CA ALA A 33 5.77 -11.08 -12.62
C ALA A 33 6.93 -10.59 -11.73
N LEU A 34 6.90 -9.35 -11.24
CA LEU A 34 7.90 -8.83 -10.29
C LEU A 34 7.69 -9.37 -8.86
N GLY A 35 6.56 -10.04 -8.59
CA GLY A 35 6.16 -10.46 -7.25
C GLY A 35 6.69 -11.82 -6.78
N MET A 36 6.96 -12.77 -7.67
CA MET A 36 7.25 -14.15 -7.26
C MET A 36 8.75 -14.38 -7.07
N GLY A 37 9.18 -14.67 -5.84
CA GLY A 37 10.54 -15.16 -5.54
C GLY A 37 11.66 -14.11 -5.57
N LEU A 38 11.32 -12.83 -5.77
CA LEU A 38 12.27 -11.74 -5.76
C LEU A 38 12.14 -10.94 -4.47
N ASP A 39 13.22 -10.96 -3.68
CA ASP A 39 13.39 -10.06 -2.56
C ASP A 39 13.82 -8.69 -3.08
N ILE A 40 12.86 -7.76 -3.10
CA ILE A 40 13.05 -6.38 -3.53
C ILE A 40 13.15 -5.58 -2.25
N ARG A 41 14.15 -4.69 -2.17
CA ARG A 41 14.34 -3.78 -1.05
C ARG A 41 13.03 -3.07 -0.73
N ASP A 42 12.82 -2.80 0.55
CA ASP A 42 11.60 -2.21 1.06
C ASP A 42 11.26 -0.93 0.30
N VAL A 43 10.10 -0.94 -0.36
CA VAL A 43 9.65 0.19 -1.17
C VAL A 43 8.77 1.10 -0.33
N ASP A 44 8.94 2.40 -0.49
CA ASP A 44 8.14 3.37 0.26
C ASP A 44 6.75 3.56 -0.38
N LEU A 45 6.63 3.32 -1.70
CA LEU A 45 5.39 3.48 -2.45
C LEU A 45 5.09 2.29 -3.35
N VAL A 46 3.87 1.74 -3.23
CA VAL A 46 3.29 0.78 -4.18
C VAL A 46 2.07 1.42 -4.84
N VAL A 47 2.05 1.46 -6.17
CA VAL A 47 0.91 1.99 -6.93
C VAL A 47 0.35 0.91 -7.85
N HIS A 48 -0.90 0.53 -7.61
CA HIS A 48 -1.66 -0.34 -8.51
C HIS A 48 -2.40 0.54 -9.52
N ILE A 49 -2.12 0.32 -10.80
CA ILE A 49 -2.88 0.93 -11.90
C ILE A 49 -3.92 -0.09 -12.34
N GLY A 50 -5.18 0.21 -12.06
CA GLY A 50 -6.29 -0.74 -12.15
C GLY A 50 -6.47 -1.55 -10.87
N CYS A 51 -7.55 -2.34 -10.84
CA CYS A 51 -7.86 -3.19 -9.70
C CYS A 51 -6.97 -4.43 -9.65
N PRO A 52 -6.44 -4.80 -8.46
CA PRO A 52 -5.79 -6.09 -8.27
C PRO A 52 -6.72 -7.25 -8.63
N LYS A 53 -6.14 -8.38 -9.05
CA LYS A 53 -6.91 -9.56 -9.48
C LYS A 53 -7.71 -10.21 -8.34
N SER A 54 -7.19 -10.13 -7.12
CA SER A 54 -7.81 -10.71 -5.93
C SER A 54 -7.32 -9.99 -4.67
N VAL A 55 -8.02 -10.19 -3.56
CA VAL A 55 -7.65 -9.63 -2.25
C VAL A 55 -6.29 -10.15 -1.80
N LEU A 56 -6.00 -11.43 -2.04
CA LEU A 56 -4.69 -12.02 -1.74
C LEU A 56 -3.57 -11.40 -2.58
N SER A 57 -3.83 -11.18 -3.88
CA SER A 57 -2.86 -10.50 -4.77
C SER A 57 -2.57 -9.09 -4.26
N TYR A 58 -3.62 -8.32 -3.95
CA TYR A 58 -3.47 -7.00 -3.35
C TYR A 58 -2.63 -7.05 -2.06
N TRP A 59 -2.94 -7.97 -1.14
CA TRP A 59 -2.20 -8.11 0.12
C TRP A 59 -0.71 -8.40 -0.09
N GLN A 60 -0.39 -9.32 -1.00
CA GLN A 60 0.99 -9.69 -1.32
C GLN A 60 1.76 -8.56 -2.05
N GLU A 61 1.07 -7.82 -2.93
CA GLU A 61 1.65 -6.72 -3.70
C GLU A 61 1.85 -5.48 -2.83
N ALA A 62 0.83 -5.07 -2.08
CA ALA A 62 0.90 -3.96 -1.13
C ALA A 62 1.87 -4.24 0.03
N GLY A 63 1.98 -5.49 0.50
CA GLY A 63 2.90 -5.91 1.56
C GLY A 63 4.39 -5.87 1.20
N ARG A 64 4.75 -5.37 0.02
CA ARG A 64 6.13 -4.98 -0.33
C ARG A 64 6.50 -3.62 0.26
N CYS A 65 5.49 -2.83 0.57
CA CYS A 65 5.67 -1.49 1.08
C CYS A 65 6.13 -1.53 2.55
N ALA A 66 7.12 -0.72 2.92
CA ALA A 66 7.46 -0.43 4.32
C ALA A 66 7.76 -1.66 5.20
N ARG A 67 8.43 -2.67 4.65
CA ARG A 67 8.80 -3.90 5.37
C ARG A 67 9.85 -3.70 6.47
N ASP A 68 10.66 -2.65 6.37
CA ASP A 68 11.61 -2.20 7.40
C ASP A 68 10.94 -1.48 8.57
N GLY A 69 9.61 -1.32 8.53
CA GLY A 69 8.85 -0.61 9.55
C GLY A 69 8.82 0.91 9.37
N ARG A 70 9.47 1.46 8.33
CA ARG A 70 9.29 2.88 7.98
C ARG A 70 7.87 3.13 7.48
N GLN A 71 7.52 4.40 7.31
CA GLN A 71 6.22 4.73 6.75
C GLN A 71 6.18 4.42 5.25
N GLY A 72 5.13 3.70 4.83
CA GLY A 72 4.88 3.39 3.43
C GLY A 72 3.44 3.65 3.01
N LEU A 73 3.25 3.81 1.71
CA LEU A 73 1.95 4.07 1.10
C LEU A 73 1.65 3.06 -0.02
N SER A 74 0.47 2.44 0.05
CA SER A 74 -0.08 1.63 -1.05
C SER A 74 -1.31 2.33 -1.63
N LEU A 75 -1.28 2.60 -2.94
CA LEU A 75 -2.35 3.24 -3.69
C LEU A 75 -2.97 2.26 -4.69
N ILE A 76 -4.28 2.38 -4.90
CA ILE A 76 -5.01 1.78 -6.01
C ILE A 76 -5.64 2.93 -6.79
N ILE A 77 -5.20 3.09 -8.04
CA ILE A 77 -5.81 4.03 -8.97
C ILE A 77 -6.70 3.23 -9.90
N TYR A 78 -7.99 3.56 -9.92
CA TYR A 78 -8.98 2.85 -10.70
C TYR A 78 -9.95 3.83 -11.35
N ASP A 79 -10.55 3.40 -12.45
CA ASP A 79 -11.70 4.07 -13.03
C ASP A 79 -12.99 3.28 -12.72
N MET A 80 -14.10 4.00 -12.64
CA MET A 80 -15.40 3.41 -12.28
C MET A 80 -15.92 2.41 -13.31
N PHE A 81 -15.50 2.55 -14.57
CA PHE A 81 -15.91 1.66 -15.64
C PHE A 81 -15.29 0.28 -15.42
N THR A 82 -13.97 0.20 -15.20
CA THR A 82 -13.20 -1.02 -14.97
C THR A 82 -13.67 -1.79 -13.74
N VAL A 83 -14.01 -1.08 -12.65
CA VAL A 83 -14.56 -1.72 -11.44
C VAL A 83 -15.93 -2.35 -11.70
N SER A 84 -16.72 -1.76 -12.60
CA SER A 84 -18.06 -2.24 -12.96
C SER A 84 -18.03 -3.41 -13.96
N LEU A 85 -16.87 -3.69 -14.57
CA LEU A 85 -16.72 -4.82 -15.48
C LEU A 85 -16.63 -6.15 -14.72
N LYS A 86 -17.15 -7.22 -15.34
CA LYS A 86 -17.11 -8.61 -14.82
C LYS A 86 -15.70 -9.14 -14.52
N ASN A 87 -14.66 -8.46 -14.99
CA ASN A 87 -13.27 -8.85 -14.85
C ASN A 87 -12.64 -8.42 -13.51
N THR A 88 -13.30 -7.56 -12.74
CA THR A 88 -12.87 -7.21 -11.38
C THR A 88 -13.51 -8.18 -10.37
N ALA A 89 -12.68 -8.76 -9.50
CA ALA A 89 -13.18 -9.62 -8.43
C ALA A 89 -14.15 -8.84 -7.53
N LYS A 90 -15.32 -9.44 -7.20
CA LYS A 90 -16.37 -8.77 -6.43
C LYS A 90 -15.88 -8.21 -5.10
N ASP A 91 -14.99 -8.93 -4.44
CA ASP A 91 -14.42 -8.52 -3.15
C ASP A 91 -13.50 -7.30 -3.30
N ILE A 92 -12.68 -7.26 -4.36
CA ILE A 92 -11.87 -6.08 -4.69
C ILE A 92 -12.75 -4.90 -5.04
N ALA A 93 -13.80 -5.10 -5.86
CA ALA A 93 -14.74 -4.04 -6.21
C ALA A 93 -15.41 -3.46 -4.95
N LYS A 94 -15.76 -4.30 -3.97
CA LYS A 94 -16.30 -3.86 -2.68
C LYS A 94 -15.29 -3.03 -1.89
N ILE A 95 -14.06 -3.52 -1.73
CA ILE A 95 -12.99 -2.83 -1.00
C ILE A 95 -12.66 -1.47 -1.63
N VAL A 96 -12.55 -1.44 -2.96
CA VAL A 96 -12.15 -0.24 -3.72
C VAL A 96 -13.26 0.81 -3.72
N GLN A 97 -14.53 0.40 -3.84
CA GLN A 97 -15.67 1.32 -3.75
C GLN A 97 -15.98 1.76 -2.32
N ASN A 98 -15.67 0.93 -1.32
CA ASN A 98 -15.84 1.16 0.11
C ASN A 98 -17.14 1.91 0.49
N LYS A 99 -18.28 1.43 -0.04
CA LYS A 99 -19.59 2.10 0.12
C LYS A 99 -20.07 2.15 1.56
N ASP A 100 -19.63 1.19 2.37
CA ASP A 100 -19.90 1.09 3.80
C ASP A 100 -18.99 1.99 4.64
N ASN A 101 -18.02 2.67 4.02
CA ASN A 101 -17.06 3.57 4.67
C ASN A 101 -16.38 2.90 5.87
N THR A 102 -15.95 1.65 5.70
CA THR A 102 -15.26 0.87 6.74
C THR A 102 -13.76 0.86 6.52
N CYS A 103 -13.01 0.46 7.55
CA CYS A 103 -11.55 0.40 7.45
C CYS A 103 -11.13 -0.64 6.40
N ILE A 104 -10.31 -0.22 5.44
CA ILE A 104 -9.81 -1.10 4.37
C ILE A 104 -9.04 -2.30 4.94
N ARG A 105 -8.26 -2.11 6.01
CA ARG A 105 -7.55 -3.23 6.68
C ARG A 105 -8.52 -4.29 7.18
N THR A 106 -9.59 -3.88 7.84
CA THR A 106 -10.61 -4.80 8.35
C THR A 106 -11.31 -5.54 7.22
N GLN A 107 -11.65 -4.86 6.12
CA GLN A 107 -12.25 -5.49 4.95
C GLN A 107 -11.32 -6.50 4.27
N VAL A 108 -10.03 -6.21 4.20
CA VAL A 108 -9.04 -7.11 3.59
C VAL A 108 -8.80 -8.31 4.51
N LEU A 109 -8.61 -8.07 5.81
CA LEU A 109 -8.31 -9.12 6.78
C LEU A 109 -9.50 -10.05 7.04
N SER A 110 -10.74 -9.55 6.97
CA SER A 110 -11.92 -10.43 7.08
C SER A 110 -12.06 -11.45 5.97
N LEU A 111 -11.36 -11.25 4.85
CA LEU A 111 -11.33 -12.16 3.71
C LEU A 111 -10.11 -13.08 3.70
N LEU A 112 -9.10 -12.79 4.54
CA LEU A 112 -7.82 -13.50 4.58
C LEU A 112 -7.52 -14.18 5.92
N SER A 113 -8.26 -13.85 6.98
CA SER A 113 -8.02 -14.33 8.34
C SER A 113 -9.33 -14.66 9.06
N ASP A 114 -9.21 -15.34 10.19
CA ASP A 114 -10.34 -15.73 11.02
C ASP A 114 -10.94 -14.56 11.79
N GLN A 115 -12.18 -14.72 12.25
CA GLN A 115 -12.92 -13.66 12.93
C GLN A 115 -12.26 -13.18 14.23
N LYS A 116 -11.50 -14.02 14.95
CA LYS A 116 -10.84 -13.60 16.19
C LYS A 116 -9.71 -12.62 15.90
N THR A 117 -8.93 -12.90 14.85
CA THR A 117 -7.88 -11.98 14.38
C THR A 117 -8.48 -10.63 13.98
N VAL A 118 -9.60 -10.63 13.25
CA VAL A 118 -10.27 -9.39 12.84
C VAL A 118 -10.84 -8.62 14.04
N ALA A 119 -11.44 -9.33 15.00
CA ALA A 119 -11.98 -8.74 16.23
C ALA A 119 -10.87 -8.08 17.06
N SER A 120 -9.70 -8.73 17.17
CA SER A 120 -8.56 -8.14 17.87
C SER A 120 -8.10 -6.82 17.22
N LEU A 121 -8.20 -6.65 15.90
CA LEU A 121 -7.88 -5.38 15.24
C LEU A 121 -8.92 -4.29 15.53
N SER A 122 -10.20 -4.65 15.62
CA SER A 122 -11.25 -3.69 15.98
C SER A 122 -11.21 -3.29 17.46
N GLU A 123 -10.82 -4.20 18.34
CA GLU A 123 -10.81 -3.99 19.79
C GLU A 123 -9.51 -3.35 20.29
N SER A 124 -8.37 -3.69 19.68
CA SER A 124 -7.06 -3.36 20.24
C SER A 124 -6.63 -1.91 20.06
N ASN A 125 -7.36 -1.07 19.31
CA ASN A 125 -6.91 0.27 18.95
C ASN A 125 -5.52 0.28 18.26
N ILE A 126 -5.01 -0.88 17.81
CA ILE A 126 -3.70 -1.02 17.20
C ILE A 126 -3.79 -0.55 15.75
N CYS A 127 -3.55 0.74 15.57
CA CYS A 127 -3.02 1.26 14.31
C CYS A 127 -1.53 1.56 14.54
N SER A 128 -0.69 0.62 14.13
CA SER A 128 0.78 0.65 14.24
C SER A 128 1.46 1.70 13.33
N GLY A 129 0.73 2.70 12.83
CA GLY A 129 1.22 3.62 11.79
C GLY A 129 1.56 5.03 12.29
N CYS A 130 1.58 5.28 13.60
CA CYS A 130 1.87 6.60 14.15
C CYS A 130 3.25 6.64 14.82
N ASP A 131 4.28 7.07 14.06
CA ASP A 131 5.56 7.53 14.61
C ASP A 131 5.54 9.02 14.96
N LEU A 132 4.37 9.66 15.04
CA LEU A 132 4.31 11.04 15.50
C LEU A 132 4.34 11.04 17.03
N GLN A 133 5.36 11.71 17.59
CA GLN A 133 5.52 12.07 19.01
C GLN A 133 4.32 12.85 19.63
N HIS A 134 3.18 12.97 18.94
CA HIS A 134 2.08 13.87 19.26
C HIS A 134 0.67 13.31 19.00
N CYS A 135 0.48 12.01 18.71
CA CYS A 135 -0.87 11.47 18.50
C CYS A 135 -1.05 10.02 18.96
N ASP A 136 -1.87 9.81 20.00
CA ASP A 136 -2.22 8.49 20.56
C ASP A 136 -3.50 7.89 19.95
N CYS A 137 -3.97 8.39 18.80
CA CYS A 137 -5.22 7.90 18.21
C CYS A 137 -4.98 6.76 17.21
N SER A 138 -5.88 5.79 17.19
CA SER A 138 -5.82 4.59 16.35
C SER A 138 -6.09 4.84 14.85
N TYR A 139 -6.14 6.09 14.39
CA TYR A 139 -6.69 6.43 13.09
C TYR A 139 -5.79 7.29 12.20
N CYS A 140 -4.79 8.00 12.75
CA CYS A 140 -4.15 9.15 12.07
C CYS A 140 -3.45 8.83 10.74
N ARG A 141 -3.10 7.57 10.45
CA ARG A 141 -2.31 7.16 9.27
C ARG A 141 -2.70 5.80 8.69
N CYS A 142 -3.89 5.30 9.06
CA CYS A 142 -4.32 3.95 8.73
C CYS A 142 -4.70 3.88 7.24
N CYS A 143 -5.84 4.44 6.85
CA CYS A 143 -6.31 4.51 5.46
C CYS A 143 -7.10 5.80 5.26
N SER A 144 -7.50 6.12 4.02
CA SER A 144 -8.29 7.32 3.71
C SER A 144 -9.52 7.46 4.61
N VAL A 145 -10.25 6.37 4.84
CA VAL A 145 -11.44 6.33 5.71
C VAL A 145 -11.11 6.60 7.17
N CYS A 146 -10.06 5.96 7.69
CA CYS A 146 -9.68 6.16 9.09
C CYS A 146 -9.20 7.59 9.35
N ILE A 147 -8.46 8.18 8.40
CA ILE A 147 -8.00 9.57 8.51
C ILE A 147 -9.19 10.53 8.63
N GLU A 148 -10.26 10.32 7.85
CA GLU A 148 -11.48 11.13 7.93
C GLU A 148 -12.19 11.00 9.29
N LYS A 149 -12.15 9.81 9.89
CA LYS A 149 -12.71 9.53 11.21
C LYS A 149 -11.80 9.97 12.37
N CYS A 150 -10.61 10.53 12.12
CA CYS A 150 -9.72 10.97 13.19
C CYS A 150 -10.36 12.10 14.01
N PRO A 151 -10.49 11.94 15.34
CA PRO A 151 -11.03 12.99 16.22
C PRO A 151 -9.99 14.09 16.54
N CYS A 152 -8.75 13.94 16.09
CA CYS A 152 -7.64 14.83 16.38
C CYS A 152 -7.83 16.23 15.78
N GLN A 153 -7.63 17.29 16.58
CA GLN A 153 -7.75 18.68 16.12
C GLN A 153 -6.73 19.04 15.03
N LYS A 154 -5.49 18.58 15.19
CA LYS A 154 -4.42 18.68 14.17
C LYS A 154 -4.41 17.40 13.34
N ARG A 155 -5.47 17.13 12.56
CA ARG A 155 -5.52 15.96 11.65
C ARG A 155 -4.16 15.78 10.99
N CYS A 156 -3.51 14.63 11.21
CA CYS A 156 -2.28 14.30 10.50
C CYS A 156 -2.70 14.12 9.04
N PHE A 157 -2.61 15.17 8.23
CA PHE A 157 -2.94 15.11 6.82
C PHE A 157 -1.82 14.33 6.11
N PHE A 158 -1.90 13.01 6.21
CA PHE A 158 -1.10 12.12 5.40
C PHE A 158 -1.83 11.89 4.09
N ASN A 159 -1.78 12.90 3.22
CA ASN A 159 -2.18 12.73 1.83
C ASN A 159 -0.95 12.32 0.99
N VAL A 160 -1.20 11.85 -0.23
CA VAL A 160 -0.15 11.44 -1.19
C VAL A 160 0.89 12.54 -1.35
N GLN A 161 0.48 13.80 -1.39
CA GLN A 161 1.37 14.95 -1.57
C GLN A 161 2.33 15.13 -0.38
N THR A 162 1.83 15.00 0.86
CA THR A 162 2.63 15.04 2.08
C THR A 162 3.67 13.93 2.08
N PHE A 163 3.25 12.69 1.75
CA PHE A 163 4.17 11.54 1.69
C PHE A 163 5.29 11.74 0.68
N LEU A 164 4.95 12.17 -0.54
CA LEU A 164 5.93 12.45 -1.60
C LEU A 164 6.86 13.63 -1.26
N ASN A 165 6.46 14.51 -0.35
CA ASN A 165 7.26 15.66 0.06
C ASN A 165 8.21 15.35 1.24
N GLN A 166 8.00 14.27 1.99
CA GLN A 166 8.82 13.88 3.15
C GLN A 166 10.27 13.52 2.76
N GLU A 167 10.48 12.90 1.59
CA GLU A 167 11.84 12.54 1.12
C GLU A 167 12.77 13.76 0.91
N ARG A 168 12.25 15.00 0.87
CA ARG A 168 13.11 16.20 0.68
C ARG A 168 13.78 16.70 1.95
N GLU A 169 13.37 16.22 3.13
CA GLU A 169 13.93 16.67 4.40
C GLU A 169 14.93 15.68 5.00
N ASP A 170 14.72 14.37 4.80
CA ASP A 170 15.61 13.33 5.35
C ASP A 170 16.97 13.22 4.63
N ASP A 171 17.08 13.73 3.39
CA ASP A 171 18.33 13.78 2.62
C ASP A 171 19.17 15.06 2.89
N LYS A 172 18.76 15.91 3.85
CA LYS A 172 19.44 17.17 4.20
C LYS A 172 20.25 17.14 5.50
N ASN A 173 20.31 16.01 6.20
CA ASN A 173 21.10 15.83 7.42
C ASN A 173 22.21 14.81 7.24
#